data_AF-X1P8K2-F1
#
_entry.id   AF-X1P8K2-F1
#
_cell.length_a   1.000
_cell.length_b   1.000
_cell.length_c   1.000
_cell.angle_alpha   90.00
_cell.angle_beta   90.00
_cell.angle_gamma   90.00
#
_symmetry.space_group_name_H-M   'P 1'
#
loop_
_entity.id
_entity.type
_entity.pdbx_description
1 polymer ?
#
loop_
_entity_poly.entity_id
_entity_poly.type
_entity_poly.pdbx_seq_one_letter_code
_entity_poly.pdbx_strand_id
1 'polypeptide(L)'
;NPAKKDADRFSYWTAEPKEVFEFKAGQDDPFSRLQQALDKYKVDNGLGYDLPNGIFCGGWVGYFSYELGRYIEKLPQTAIDDLKMPLIRLCFCDRLIAYDHIENDFWLFALQLPDDTETPNEKLFILERLLGESQNVAVRCPKPADLDNIDFSQIRCNIDKDYYLRTIEKIRRYIYDGEVYQVNFSQRFECDYEARPIALFHWQNHYNPSGYAAYIDAGDFHIVSASPEMFITIADGVISTKPIKGTRPRIRKASEDA
;
A
#
# COMPACT_ATOMS: atom_id res chain seq x y z
N ASN A 1 -9.68 17.80 -9.46
CA ASN A 1 -8.42 18.13 -8.78
C ASN A 1 -7.31 18.05 -9.83
N PRO A 2 -6.65 19.16 -10.21
CA PRO A 2 -5.64 19.18 -11.28
C PRO A 2 -4.38 18.35 -10.99
N ALA A 3 -4.27 17.74 -9.80
CA ALA A 3 -3.26 16.74 -9.45
C ALA A 3 -3.47 15.34 -10.06
N LYS A 4 -4.57 15.12 -10.79
CA LYS A 4 -4.99 13.81 -11.34
C LYS A 4 -4.16 13.25 -12.50
N LYS A 5 -3.09 13.91 -12.95
CA LYS A 5 -2.72 13.79 -14.37
C LYS A 5 -2.01 12.51 -14.81
N ASP A 6 -1.38 11.72 -13.93
CA ASP A 6 -0.77 10.43 -14.36
C ASP A 6 -0.75 9.32 -13.28
N ALA A 7 -0.59 9.65 -12.00
CA ALA A 7 -0.54 8.63 -10.92
C ALA A 7 -1.92 8.04 -10.57
N ASP A 8 -3.00 8.70 -10.97
CA ASP A 8 -4.38 8.33 -10.64
C ASP A 8 -5.10 7.62 -11.80
N ARG A 9 -4.39 7.19 -12.85
CA ARG A 9 -5.03 6.64 -14.06
C ARG A 9 -5.73 5.32 -13.81
N PHE A 10 -5.15 4.44 -12.99
CA PHE A 10 -5.66 3.08 -12.84
C PHE A 10 -6.08 2.76 -11.42
N SER A 11 -7.12 1.94 -11.30
CA SER A 11 -7.42 1.17 -10.08
C SER A 11 -7.37 -0.31 -10.39
N TYR A 12 -6.83 -1.10 -9.47
CA TYR A 12 -6.60 -2.53 -9.67
C TYR A 12 -7.31 -3.35 -8.60
N TRP A 13 -7.89 -4.47 -9.03
CA TRP A 13 -8.45 -5.50 -8.16
C TRP A 13 -7.86 -6.84 -8.54
N THR A 14 -7.35 -7.55 -7.55
CA THR A 14 -6.84 -8.91 -7.69
C THR A 14 -7.25 -9.72 -6.47
N ALA A 15 -7.46 -11.01 -6.68
CA ALA A 15 -7.87 -11.97 -5.66
C ALA A 15 -7.33 -13.35 -6.03
N GLU A 16 -7.35 -14.27 -5.07
CA GLU A 16 -6.95 -15.67 -5.26
C GLU A 16 -5.54 -15.80 -5.83
N PRO A 17 -4.50 -15.35 -5.08
CA PRO A 17 -3.14 -15.39 -5.57
C PRO A 17 -2.65 -16.82 -5.80
N LYS A 18 -1.90 -17.03 -6.88
CA LYS A 18 -1.32 -18.35 -7.22
C LYS A 18 -0.18 -18.75 -6.28
N GLU A 19 0.53 -17.76 -5.75
CA GLU A 19 1.62 -17.96 -4.81
C GLU A 19 1.64 -16.83 -3.79
N VAL A 20 2.02 -17.15 -2.56
CA VAL A 20 2.31 -16.16 -1.51
C VAL A 20 3.75 -16.37 -1.05
N PHE A 21 4.58 -15.36 -1.27
CA PHE A 21 5.91 -15.28 -0.70
C PHE A 21 5.82 -14.53 0.64
N GLU A 22 6.33 -15.16 1.69
CA GLU A 22 6.34 -14.59 3.04
C GLU A 22 7.74 -14.75 3.66
N PHE A 23 8.26 -13.66 4.22
CA PHE A 23 9.52 -13.64 4.96
C PHE A 23 9.30 -13.01 6.33
N LYS A 24 9.78 -13.65 7.39
CA LYS A 24 9.59 -13.26 8.80
C LYS A 24 10.91 -12.89 9.46
N ALA A 25 10.80 -12.10 10.52
CA ALA A 25 11.94 -11.77 11.36
C ALA A 25 12.64 -13.04 11.90
N GLY A 26 13.98 -13.01 11.94
CA GLY A 26 14.80 -14.13 12.41
C GLY A 26 15.15 -15.16 11.33
N GLN A 27 14.62 -15.02 10.11
CA GLN A 27 15.11 -15.75 8.95
C GLN A 27 16.32 -15.04 8.34
N ASP A 28 17.16 -15.78 7.64
CA ASP A 28 18.35 -15.25 6.96
C ASP A 28 18.11 -15.03 5.46
N ASP A 29 18.87 -14.08 4.91
CA ASP A 29 18.98 -13.80 3.48
C ASP A 29 17.64 -13.48 2.77
N PRO A 30 16.95 -12.40 3.19
CA PRO A 30 15.65 -12.03 2.60
C PRO A 30 15.74 -11.76 1.10
N PHE A 31 16.80 -11.09 0.64
CA PHE A 31 16.90 -10.61 -0.72
C PHE A 31 17.16 -11.74 -1.71
N SER A 32 17.99 -12.74 -1.37
CA SER A 32 18.18 -13.89 -2.27
C SER A 32 16.92 -14.76 -2.33
N ARG A 33 16.22 -14.94 -1.20
CA ARG A 33 14.92 -15.66 -1.16
C ARG A 33 13.86 -14.94 -1.99
N LEU A 34 13.77 -13.62 -1.84
CA LEU A 34 12.89 -12.78 -2.66
C LEU A 34 13.25 -12.92 -4.14
N GLN A 35 14.54 -12.81 -4.49
CA GLN A 35 15.00 -12.94 -5.87
C GLN A 35 14.62 -14.30 -6.48
N GLN A 36 14.76 -15.39 -5.72
CA GLN A 36 14.32 -16.73 -6.16
C GLN A 36 12.81 -16.78 -6.45
N ALA A 37 11.99 -16.16 -5.60
CA ALA A 37 10.54 -16.08 -5.83
C ALA A 37 10.21 -15.23 -7.07
N LEU A 38 10.88 -14.08 -7.24
CA LEU A 38 10.71 -13.21 -8.40
C LEU A 38 11.14 -13.90 -9.71
N ASP A 39 12.25 -14.65 -9.70
CA ASP A 39 12.80 -15.32 -10.89
C ASP A 39 11.92 -16.45 -11.42
N LYS A 40 11.00 -16.96 -10.60
CA LYS A 40 10.04 -18.01 -11.01
C LYS A 40 9.09 -17.52 -12.10
N TYR A 41 8.77 -16.23 -12.13
CA TYR A 41 7.78 -15.67 -13.04
C TYR A 41 8.39 -14.52 -13.84
N LYS A 42 8.51 -14.71 -15.16
CA LYS A 42 8.94 -13.69 -16.10
C LYS A 42 7.89 -13.54 -17.17
N VAL A 43 7.43 -12.32 -17.37
CA VAL A 43 6.51 -11.99 -18.47
C VAL A 43 7.32 -11.97 -19.75
N ASP A 44 6.85 -12.67 -20.77
CA ASP A 44 7.37 -12.50 -22.11
C ASP A 44 6.94 -11.12 -22.63
N ASN A 45 7.91 -10.24 -22.89
CA ASN A 45 7.66 -8.84 -23.26
C ASN A 45 7.02 -8.70 -24.66
N GLY A 46 6.78 -9.80 -25.37
CA GLY A 46 6.03 -9.86 -26.63
C GLY A 46 4.51 -9.71 -26.47
N LEU A 47 4.03 -8.82 -25.60
CA LEU A 47 2.60 -8.50 -25.53
C LEU A 47 2.20 -7.82 -26.85
N GLY A 48 1.63 -8.59 -27.79
CA GLY A 48 1.18 -8.11 -29.10
C GLY A 48 -0.05 -7.20 -29.06
N TYR A 49 -0.25 -6.50 -27.95
CA TYR A 49 -1.41 -5.64 -27.66
C TYR A 49 -0.92 -4.21 -27.41
N ASP A 50 -1.65 -3.24 -27.96
CA ASP A 50 -1.43 -1.82 -27.66
C ASP A 50 -2.01 -1.53 -26.27
N LEU A 51 -1.17 -1.72 -25.24
CA LEU A 51 -1.55 -1.54 -23.86
C LEU A 51 -1.27 -0.10 -23.40
N PRO A 52 -2.16 0.49 -22.58
CA PRO A 52 -1.87 1.76 -21.95
C PRO A 52 -0.52 1.75 -21.22
N ASN A 53 0.27 2.80 -21.41
CA ASN A 53 1.58 2.91 -20.75
C ASN A 53 1.44 2.82 -19.22
N GLY A 54 2.26 1.97 -18.60
CA GLY A 54 2.31 1.79 -17.14
C GLY A 54 1.18 0.94 -16.55
N ILE A 55 0.33 0.31 -17.36
CA ILE A 55 -0.72 -0.58 -16.85
C ILE A 55 -0.10 -1.86 -16.26
N PHE A 56 -0.51 -2.20 -15.04
CA PHE A 56 -0.09 -3.42 -14.38
C PHE A 56 -0.89 -4.61 -14.91
N CYS A 57 -0.20 -5.57 -15.53
CA CYS A 57 -0.83 -6.73 -16.19
C CYS A 57 -0.77 -8.03 -15.38
N GLY A 58 -0.25 -7.96 -14.15
CA GLY A 58 -0.07 -9.10 -13.26
C GLY A 58 1.36 -9.17 -12.72
N GLY A 59 1.55 -9.97 -11.67
CA GLY A 59 2.82 -10.04 -10.95
C GLY A 59 2.64 -10.00 -9.43
N TRP A 60 3.72 -9.66 -8.73
CA TRP A 60 3.75 -9.64 -7.27
C TRP A 60 3.16 -8.36 -6.69
N VAL A 61 2.18 -8.50 -5.79
CA VAL A 61 1.54 -7.39 -5.06
C VAL A 61 1.62 -7.65 -3.56
N GLY A 62 2.00 -6.66 -2.76
CA GLY A 62 2.05 -6.82 -1.31
C GLY A 62 2.79 -5.69 -0.62
N TYR A 63 3.55 -6.01 0.43
CA TYR A 63 4.27 -5.01 1.21
C TYR A 63 5.65 -5.46 1.67
N PHE A 64 6.47 -4.46 1.98
CA PHE A 64 7.75 -4.57 2.68
C PHE A 64 7.66 -3.79 3.99
N SER A 65 7.95 -4.44 5.11
CA SER A 65 7.97 -3.81 6.42
C SER A 65 9.20 -2.92 6.58
N TYR A 66 9.07 -1.86 7.38
CA TYR A 66 10.17 -0.96 7.73
C TYR A 66 11.36 -1.71 8.35
N GLU A 67 11.10 -2.73 9.17
CA GLU A 67 12.12 -3.51 9.86
C GLU A 67 13.01 -4.33 8.91
N LEU A 68 12.63 -4.49 7.63
CA LEU A 68 13.50 -5.09 6.60
C LEU A 68 14.82 -4.32 6.44
N GLY A 69 14.84 -3.02 6.78
CA GLY A 69 16.06 -2.20 6.78
C GLY A 69 17.19 -2.77 7.65
N ARG A 70 16.89 -3.58 8.67
CA ARG A 70 17.90 -4.23 9.52
C ARG A 70 18.74 -5.29 8.80
N TYR A 71 18.25 -5.79 7.67
CA TYR A 71 18.99 -6.72 6.82
C TYR A 71 19.90 -6.01 5.82
N ILE A 72 19.78 -4.67 5.72
CA ILE A 72 20.61 -3.80 4.89
C ILE A 72 21.62 -3.07 5.79
N GLU A 73 21.16 -2.59 6.95
CA GLU A 73 21.93 -1.75 7.87
C GLU A 73 22.04 -2.36 9.28
N LYS A 74 23.18 -2.13 9.93
CA LYS A 74 23.40 -2.56 11.31
C LYS A 74 22.73 -1.58 12.28
N LEU A 75 21.54 -1.95 12.76
CA LEU A 75 20.75 -1.13 13.68
C LEU A 75 20.60 -1.80 15.05
N PRO A 76 20.58 -1.03 16.15
CA PRO A 76 20.35 -1.58 17.48
C PRO A 76 18.92 -2.13 17.59
N GLN A 77 18.76 -3.28 18.25
CA GLN A 77 17.46 -3.93 18.45
C GLN A 77 16.87 -3.53 19.81
N THR A 78 16.35 -2.30 19.88
CA THR A 78 15.78 -1.75 21.12
C THR A 78 14.25 -1.75 21.12
N ALA A 79 13.61 -1.81 19.96
CA ALA A 79 12.16 -1.86 19.82
C ALA A 79 11.66 -3.31 20.01
N ILE A 80 10.49 -3.44 20.64
CA ILE A 80 9.80 -4.72 20.82
C ILE A 80 8.99 -5.01 19.55
N ASP A 81 9.13 -6.21 18.99
CA ASP A 81 8.27 -6.70 17.91
C ASP A 81 6.97 -7.28 18.51
N ASP A 82 5.99 -6.40 18.69
CA ASP A 82 4.68 -6.73 19.25
C ASP A 82 3.64 -7.09 18.19
N LEU A 83 3.77 -6.59 16.97
CA LEU A 83 2.89 -6.90 15.84
C LEU A 83 3.17 -8.27 15.23
N LYS A 84 4.43 -8.75 15.26
CA LYS A 84 4.85 -10.06 14.74
C LYS A 84 4.43 -10.30 13.29
N MET A 85 4.32 -9.23 12.52
CA MET A 85 3.95 -9.28 11.11
C MET A 85 5.13 -9.77 10.27
N PRO A 86 4.88 -10.42 9.12
CA PRO A 86 5.91 -10.66 8.13
C PRO A 86 6.67 -9.38 7.77
N LEU A 87 7.97 -9.52 7.52
CA LEU A 87 8.79 -8.41 7.01
C LEU A 87 8.62 -8.21 5.51
N ILE A 88 8.30 -9.28 4.79
CA ILE A 88 7.89 -9.23 3.38
C ILE A 88 6.69 -10.13 3.25
N ARG A 89 5.64 -9.64 2.58
CA ARG A 89 4.56 -10.49 2.10
C ARG A 89 4.12 -10.03 0.73
N LEU A 90 4.27 -10.90 -0.26
CA LEU A 90 3.91 -10.64 -1.65
C LEU A 90 3.04 -11.78 -2.16
N CYS A 91 2.01 -11.43 -2.91
CA CYS A 91 1.07 -12.33 -3.55
C CYS A 91 1.29 -12.27 -5.06
N PHE A 92 1.58 -13.40 -5.71
CA PHE A 92 1.66 -13.46 -7.16
C PHE A 92 0.25 -13.55 -7.74
N CYS A 93 -0.12 -12.50 -8.45
CA CYS A 93 -1.42 -12.28 -9.05
C CYS A 93 -1.32 -12.49 -10.56
N ASP A 94 -1.85 -13.62 -11.03
CA ASP A 94 -1.87 -14.00 -12.44
C ASP A 94 -3.14 -13.53 -13.17
N ARG A 95 -4.09 -12.95 -12.43
CA ARG A 95 -5.29 -12.33 -12.98
C ARG A 95 -5.67 -11.09 -12.19
N LEU A 96 -6.20 -10.10 -12.90
CA LEU A 96 -6.67 -8.86 -12.27
C LEU A 96 -7.68 -8.12 -13.15
N ILE A 97 -8.43 -7.22 -12.52
CA ILE A 97 -9.27 -6.21 -13.15
C ILE A 97 -8.56 -4.88 -12.98
N ALA A 98 -8.34 -4.15 -14.08
CA ALA A 98 -7.91 -2.77 -14.04
C ALA A 98 -9.02 -1.86 -14.54
N TYR A 99 -9.26 -0.74 -13.87
CA TYR A 99 -10.16 0.30 -14.35
C TYR A 99 -9.35 1.52 -14.76
N ASP A 100 -9.48 1.93 -16.02
CA ASP A 100 -8.86 3.11 -16.57
C ASP A 100 -9.79 4.32 -16.36
N HIS A 101 -9.40 5.23 -15.46
CA HIS A 101 -10.17 6.43 -15.14
C HIS A 101 -10.15 7.49 -16.25
N ILE A 102 -9.27 7.35 -17.26
CA ILE A 102 -9.21 8.27 -18.40
C ILE A 102 -10.18 7.80 -19.49
N GLU A 103 -10.06 6.55 -19.89
CA GLU A 103 -10.91 5.98 -20.96
C GLU A 103 -12.29 5.51 -20.44
N ASN A 104 -12.44 5.35 -19.12
CA ASN A 104 -13.62 4.79 -18.45
C ASN A 104 -13.91 3.32 -18.79
N ASP A 105 -12.86 2.55 -19.07
CA ASP A 105 -12.94 1.14 -19.47
C ASP A 105 -12.35 0.21 -18.42
N PHE A 106 -12.89 -1.01 -18.38
CA PHE A 106 -12.32 -2.12 -17.63
C PHE A 106 -11.43 -2.98 -18.53
N TRP A 107 -10.22 -3.23 -18.06
CA TRP A 107 -9.28 -4.20 -18.62
C TRP A 107 -9.26 -5.45 -17.75
N LEU A 108 -9.39 -6.61 -18.38
CA LEU A 108 -9.29 -7.90 -17.72
C LEU A 108 -7.99 -8.58 -18.16
N PHE A 109 -7.12 -8.89 -17.20
CA PHE A 109 -5.86 -9.58 -17.48
C PHE A 109 -5.89 -10.99 -16.91
N ALA A 110 -5.40 -11.93 -17.71
CA ALA A 110 -5.15 -13.30 -17.30
C ALA A 110 -3.83 -13.77 -17.92
N LEU A 111 -2.83 -14.03 -17.07
CA LEU A 111 -1.53 -14.55 -17.46
C LEU A 111 -1.63 -16.06 -17.65
N GLN A 112 -1.01 -16.57 -18.71
CA GLN A 112 -0.80 -18.00 -18.89
C GLN A 112 0.46 -18.43 -18.15
N LEU A 113 0.35 -19.46 -17.32
CA LEU A 113 1.49 -20.07 -16.63
C LEU A 113 1.77 -21.47 -17.23
N PRO A 114 3.03 -21.92 -17.31
CA PRO A 114 3.38 -23.20 -17.94
C PRO A 114 2.68 -24.44 -17.35
N ASP A 115 2.46 -24.46 -16.03
CA ASP A 115 1.86 -25.59 -15.30
C ASP A 115 0.53 -25.20 -14.63
N ASP A 116 -0.23 -24.31 -15.27
CA ASP A 116 -1.51 -23.87 -14.70
C ASP A 116 -2.60 -24.93 -14.80
N THR A 117 -3.40 -25.03 -13.76
CA THR A 117 -4.63 -25.82 -13.76
C THR A 117 -5.77 -25.11 -14.49
N GLU A 118 -5.71 -23.78 -14.60
CA GLU A 118 -6.71 -22.95 -15.27
C GLU A 118 -6.16 -22.34 -16.55
N THR A 119 -6.92 -22.42 -17.63
CA THR A 119 -6.65 -21.71 -18.88
C THR A 119 -6.89 -20.20 -18.72
N PRO A 120 -6.25 -19.34 -19.54
CA PRO A 120 -6.51 -17.90 -19.51
C PRO A 120 -7.99 -17.55 -19.69
N ASN A 121 -8.72 -18.28 -20.54
CA ASN A 121 -10.15 -18.06 -20.76
C ASN A 121 -11.00 -18.36 -19.52
N GLU A 122 -10.68 -19.39 -18.76
CA GLU A 122 -11.38 -19.70 -17.50
C GLU A 122 -11.16 -18.59 -16.46
N LYS A 123 -9.92 -18.08 -16.37
CA LYS A 123 -9.61 -16.94 -15.50
C LYS A 123 -10.38 -15.68 -15.91
N LEU A 124 -10.40 -15.35 -17.21
CA LEU A 124 -11.16 -14.22 -17.73
C LEU A 124 -12.66 -14.36 -17.44
N PHE A 125 -13.22 -15.55 -17.65
CA PHE A 125 -14.62 -15.83 -17.35
C PHE A 125 -14.95 -15.59 -15.87
N ILE A 126 -14.06 -15.96 -14.95
CA ILE A 126 -14.22 -15.66 -13.52
C ILE A 126 -14.23 -14.14 -13.28
N LEU A 127 -13.31 -13.39 -13.90
CA LEU A 127 -13.25 -11.94 -13.76
C LEU A 127 -14.50 -11.24 -14.31
N GLU A 128 -14.98 -11.65 -15.49
CA GLU A 128 -16.22 -11.17 -16.10
C GLU A 128 -17.42 -11.43 -15.18
N ARG A 129 -17.50 -12.63 -14.61
CA ARG A 129 -18.55 -12.99 -13.65
C ARG A 129 -18.49 -12.10 -12.42
N LEU A 130 -17.31 -11.88 -11.81
CA LEU A 130 -17.15 -11.00 -10.65
C LEU A 130 -17.58 -9.57 -10.97
N LEU A 131 -17.25 -9.06 -12.16
CA LEU A 131 -17.66 -7.74 -12.61
C LEU A 131 -19.19 -7.68 -12.78
N GLY A 132 -19.82 -8.71 -13.34
CA GLY A 132 -21.28 -8.82 -13.43
C GLY A 132 -21.97 -8.88 -12.05
N GLU A 133 -21.43 -9.70 -11.14
CA GLU A 133 -21.92 -9.82 -9.76
C GLU A 133 -21.80 -8.49 -9.00
N SER A 134 -20.72 -7.71 -9.24
CA SER A 134 -20.50 -6.42 -8.58
C SER A 134 -21.60 -5.39 -8.84
N GLN A 135 -22.31 -5.48 -9.99
CA GLN A 135 -23.42 -4.58 -10.31
C GLN A 135 -24.58 -4.71 -9.32
N ASN A 136 -24.69 -5.88 -8.65
CA ASN A 136 -25.71 -6.15 -7.65
C ASN A 136 -25.24 -5.81 -6.23
N VAL A 137 -23.99 -5.41 -6.04
CA VAL A 137 -23.43 -5.08 -4.72
C VAL A 137 -23.73 -3.63 -4.39
N ALA A 138 -24.60 -3.41 -3.41
CA ALA A 138 -24.83 -2.08 -2.85
C ALA A 138 -23.69 -1.68 -1.90
N VAL A 139 -22.76 -0.86 -2.39
CA VAL A 139 -21.76 -0.21 -1.54
C VAL A 139 -22.44 0.92 -0.77
N ARG A 140 -22.54 0.77 0.56
CA ARG A 140 -23.11 1.83 1.41
C ARG A 140 -22.22 3.07 1.33
N CYS A 141 -22.84 4.22 1.08
CA CYS A 141 -22.14 5.50 1.20
C CYS A 141 -21.66 5.65 2.65
N PRO A 142 -20.35 5.81 2.89
CA PRO A 142 -19.83 6.01 4.24
C PRO A 142 -20.43 7.29 4.83
N LYS A 143 -20.77 7.25 6.12
CA LYS A 143 -21.24 8.44 6.84
C LYS A 143 -20.05 9.30 7.25
N PRO A 144 -20.17 10.63 7.24
CA PRO A 144 -19.11 11.50 7.73
C PRO A 144 -18.90 11.23 9.22
N ALA A 145 -17.64 11.28 9.68
CA ALA A 145 -17.35 11.21 11.09
C ALA A 145 -17.80 12.52 11.77
N ASP A 146 -18.41 12.38 12.95
CA ASP A 146 -18.69 13.52 13.83
C ASP A 146 -17.39 13.89 14.56
N LEU A 147 -16.64 14.82 13.97
CA LEU A 147 -15.34 15.25 14.50
C LEU A 147 -15.46 16.01 15.83
N ASP A 148 -16.64 16.56 16.13
CA ASP A 148 -16.88 17.31 17.36
C ASP A 148 -17.15 16.38 18.56
N ASN A 149 -17.55 15.13 18.30
CA ASN A 149 -17.89 14.14 19.33
C ASN A 149 -17.07 12.85 19.21
N ILE A 150 -15.74 12.97 19.09
CA ILE A 150 -14.83 11.82 19.08
C ILE A 150 -14.50 11.42 20.53
N ASP A 151 -14.78 10.17 20.88
CA ASP A 151 -14.31 9.56 22.12
C ASP A 151 -12.86 9.07 21.99
N PHE A 152 -11.92 9.90 22.44
CA PHE A 152 -10.50 9.56 22.45
C PHE A 152 -10.11 8.56 23.57
N SER A 153 -11.00 8.25 24.51
CA SER A 153 -10.67 7.37 25.64
C SER A 153 -10.38 5.93 25.22
N GLN A 154 -10.88 5.53 24.05
CA GLN A 154 -10.65 4.21 23.46
C GLN A 154 -9.34 4.12 22.67
N ILE A 155 -8.65 5.25 22.46
CA ILE A 155 -7.39 5.29 21.73
C ILE A 155 -6.23 5.10 22.70
N ARG A 156 -5.49 4.02 22.51
CA ARG A 156 -4.26 3.69 23.21
C ARG A 156 -3.07 4.22 22.42
N CYS A 157 -2.08 4.77 23.11
CA CYS A 157 -0.83 5.21 22.51
C CYS A 157 0.33 4.39 23.10
N ASN A 158 1.28 4.01 22.27
CA ASN A 158 2.46 3.25 22.71
C ASN A 158 3.44 4.08 23.55
N ILE A 159 3.34 5.41 23.50
CA ILE A 159 4.15 6.34 24.29
C ILE A 159 3.30 7.42 24.95
N ASP A 160 3.67 7.81 26.16
CA ASP A 160 3.04 8.92 26.86
C ASP A 160 3.60 10.29 26.43
N LYS A 161 2.90 11.35 26.81
CA LYS A 161 3.25 12.73 26.47
C LYS A 161 4.63 13.13 27.00
N ASP A 162 4.97 12.73 28.21
CA ASP A 162 6.23 13.16 28.83
C ASP A 162 7.42 12.47 28.16
N TYR A 163 7.28 11.19 27.80
CA TYR A 163 8.23 10.45 26.98
C TYR A 163 8.40 11.09 25.60
N TYR A 164 7.29 11.46 24.94
CA TYR A 164 7.34 12.16 23.66
C TYR A 164 8.16 13.45 23.76
N LEU A 165 7.84 14.33 24.72
CA LEU A 165 8.52 15.61 24.88
C LEU A 165 10.01 15.46 25.20
N ARG A 166 10.37 14.55 26.13
CA ARG A 166 11.79 14.27 26.43
C ARG A 166 12.54 13.72 25.22
N THR A 167 11.89 12.91 24.40
CA THR A 167 12.50 12.36 23.18
C THR A 167 12.73 13.46 22.14
N ILE A 168 11.80 14.40 21.99
CA ILE A 168 11.98 15.57 21.12
C ILE A 168 13.16 16.43 21.58
N GLU A 169 13.31 16.67 22.89
CA GLU A 169 14.46 17.41 23.44
C GLU A 169 15.78 16.70 23.12
N LYS A 170 15.82 15.37 23.28
CA LYS A 170 16.97 14.54 22.93
C LYS A 170 17.31 14.62 21.44
N ILE A 171 16.31 14.53 20.56
CA ILE A 171 16.49 14.66 19.10
C ILE A 171 17.04 16.06 18.76
N ARG A 172 16.50 17.12 19.35
CA ARG A 172 17.01 18.48 19.16
C ARG A 172 18.46 18.59 19.57
N ARG A 173 18.85 17.96 20.69
CA ARG A 173 20.24 17.93 21.15
C ARG A 173 21.15 17.24 20.13
N TYR A 174 20.75 16.08 19.60
CA TYR A 174 21.50 15.40 18.54
C TYR A 174 21.66 16.25 17.27
N ILE A 175 20.66 17.07 16.94
CA ILE A 175 20.75 18.01 15.82
C ILE A 175 21.76 19.13 16.14
N TYR A 176 21.70 19.72 17.33
CA TYR A 176 22.63 20.78 17.73
C TYR A 176 24.08 20.29 17.85
N ASP A 177 24.27 19.07 18.32
CA ASP A 177 25.60 18.44 18.46
C ASP A 177 26.17 17.97 17.10
N GLY A 178 25.38 18.07 16.03
CA GLY A 178 25.81 17.74 14.66
C GLY A 178 25.77 16.25 14.33
N GLU A 179 25.12 15.42 15.14
CA GLU A 179 25.01 13.98 14.89
C GLU A 179 24.04 13.67 13.73
N VAL A 180 22.94 14.42 13.62
CA VAL A 180 21.90 14.24 12.60
C VAL A 180 21.35 15.60 12.15
N TYR A 181 20.87 15.70 10.92
CA TYR A 181 20.22 16.93 10.42
C TYR A 181 18.70 16.90 10.57
N GLN A 182 18.10 15.70 10.49
CA GLN A 182 16.66 15.48 10.62
C GLN A 182 16.43 14.05 11.14
N VAL A 183 15.45 13.89 12.04
CA VAL A 183 14.94 12.58 12.48
C VAL A 183 13.43 12.55 12.25
N ASN A 184 12.93 11.45 11.69
CA ASN A 184 11.50 11.16 11.70
C ASN A 184 11.19 10.34 12.96
N PHE A 185 10.44 10.93 13.89
CA PHE A 185 10.03 10.28 15.13
C PHE A 185 8.53 10.06 15.12
N SER A 186 8.11 8.81 15.29
CA SER A 186 6.72 8.39 15.19
C SER A 186 6.23 7.73 16.49
N GLN A 187 4.90 7.68 16.63
CA GLN A 187 4.19 6.99 17.68
C GLN A 187 3.04 6.21 17.07
N ARG A 188 2.57 5.17 17.77
CA ARG A 188 1.49 4.30 17.30
C ARG A 188 0.27 4.53 18.16
N PHE A 189 -0.86 4.73 17.48
CA PHE A 189 -2.18 4.79 18.08
C PHE A 189 -2.97 3.53 17.71
N GLU A 190 -3.73 3.02 18.66
CA GLU A 190 -4.47 1.77 18.54
C GLU A 190 -5.85 1.92 19.17
N CYS A 191 -6.87 1.33 18.57
CA CYS A 191 -8.19 1.15 19.16
C CYS A 191 -8.78 -0.16 18.69
N ASP A 192 -9.80 -0.64 19.41
CA ASP A 192 -10.55 -1.82 18.99
C ASP A 192 -11.47 -1.43 17.83
N TYR A 193 -11.51 -2.27 16.79
CA TYR A 193 -12.26 -2.00 15.56
C TYR A 193 -13.21 -3.16 15.24
N GLU A 194 -14.51 -2.93 15.44
CA GLU A 194 -15.57 -3.94 15.33
C GLU A 194 -16.34 -3.88 14.01
N ALA A 195 -15.69 -3.45 12.92
CA ALA A 195 -16.29 -3.41 11.60
C ALA A 195 -15.43 -4.14 10.58
N ARG A 196 -15.99 -4.35 9.38
CA ARG A 196 -15.25 -4.98 8.29
C ARG A 196 -14.09 -4.05 7.85
N PRO A 197 -12.85 -4.54 7.73
CA PRO A 197 -11.70 -3.71 7.31
C PRO A 197 -11.92 -2.94 6.00
N ILE A 198 -12.59 -3.57 5.03
CA ILE A 198 -12.93 -2.91 3.76
C ILE A 198 -13.83 -1.66 3.95
N ALA A 199 -14.64 -1.61 5.01
CA ALA A 199 -15.46 -0.43 5.31
C ALA A 199 -14.58 0.77 5.70
N LEU A 200 -13.45 0.53 6.40
CA LEU A 200 -12.47 1.57 6.69
C LEU A 200 -11.82 2.10 5.40
N PHE A 201 -11.44 1.20 4.49
CA PHE A 201 -10.88 1.59 3.19
C PHE A 201 -11.86 2.42 2.36
N HIS A 202 -13.13 2.03 2.29
CA HIS A 202 -14.16 2.80 1.60
C HIS A 202 -14.37 4.17 2.24
N TRP A 203 -14.45 4.24 3.58
CA TRP A 203 -14.58 5.50 4.31
C TRP A 203 -13.38 6.43 4.04
N GLN A 204 -12.16 5.89 4.17
CA GLN A 204 -10.92 6.61 3.94
C GLN A 204 -10.85 7.16 2.51
N ASN A 205 -11.08 6.34 1.49
CA ASN A 205 -11.00 6.81 0.10
C ASN A 205 -12.08 7.81 -0.28
N HIS A 206 -13.23 7.77 0.39
CA HIS A 206 -14.29 8.75 0.19
C HIS A 206 -13.91 10.13 0.76
N TYR A 207 -13.35 10.18 1.97
CA TYR A 207 -13.07 11.44 2.66
C TYR A 207 -11.62 11.95 2.52
N ASN A 208 -10.67 11.05 2.28
CA ASN A 208 -9.25 11.34 2.11
C ASN A 208 -8.68 10.54 0.93
N PRO A 209 -9.11 10.84 -0.31
CA PRO A 209 -8.60 10.16 -1.49
C PRO A 209 -7.10 10.41 -1.65
N SER A 210 -6.36 9.34 -1.97
CA SER A 210 -4.91 9.35 -2.04
C SER A 210 -4.42 8.62 -3.29
N GLY A 211 -3.37 9.14 -3.92
CA GLY A 211 -2.87 8.62 -5.20
C GLY A 211 -2.27 7.21 -5.11
N TYR A 212 -1.88 6.76 -3.91
CA TYR A 212 -1.36 5.41 -3.66
C TYR A 212 -2.14 4.71 -2.55
N ALA A 213 -3.45 4.89 -2.52
CA ALA A 213 -4.31 4.16 -1.61
C ALA A 213 -4.28 2.65 -1.91
N ALA A 214 -4.26 1.83 -0.87
CA ALA A 214 -4.23 0.38 -1.02
C ALA A 214 -5.06 -0.32 0.06
N TYR A 215 -5.66 -1.44 -0.32
CA TYR A 215 -6.28 -2.40 0.58
C TYR A 215 -5.66 -3.77 0.32
N ILE A 216 -5.13 -4.40 1.37
CA ILE A 216 -4.61 -5.77 1.30
C ILE A 216 -5.32 -6.58 2.38
N ASP A 217 -6.00 -7.63 1.95
CA ASP A 217 -6.49 -8.69 2.82
C ASP A 217 -5.44 -9.82 2.83
N ALA A 218 -4.76 -9.99 3.97
CA ALA A 218 -3.76 -11.03 4.16
C ALA A 218 -4.33 -12.26 4.91
N GLY A 219 -5.64 -12.33 5.11
CA GLY A 219 -6.31 -13.36 5.90
C GLY A 219 -6.30 -13.04 7.39
N ASP A 220 -5.15 -13.15 8.04
CA ASP A 220 -5.00 -12.93 9.50
C ASP A 220 -4.89 -11.46 9.89
N PHE A 221 -4.46 -10.60 8.96
CA PHE A 221 -4.45 -9.15 9.13
C PHE A 221 -4.83 -8.44 7.84
N HIS A 222 -5.12 -7.14 7.95
CA HIS A 222 -5.50 -6.30 6.83
C HIS A 222 -4.67 -5.02 6.83
N ILE A 223 -4.31 -4.53 5.65
CA ILE A 223 -3.66 -3.23 5.48
C ILE A 223 -4.64 -2.30 4.78
N VAL A 224 -4.91 -1.16 5.40
CA VAL A 224 -5.67 -0.05 4.83
C VAL A 224 -4.73 1.14 4.76
N SER A 225 -4.38 1.56 3.55
CA SER A 225 -3.39 2.61 3.30
C SER A 225 -4.01 3.80 2.57
N ALA A 226 -3.66 5.00 3.04
CA ALA A 226 -4.00 6.30 2.44
C ALA A 226 -2.75 7.02 1.91
N SER A 227 -1.71 6.30 1.47
CA SER A 227 -0.39 6.90 1.20
C SER A 227 -0.45 7.97 0.10
N PRO A 228 -0.09 9.23 0.38
CA PRO A 228 -0.01 10.29 -0.63
C PRO A 228 1.32 10.27 -1.39
N GLU A 229 2.29 9.45 -0.95
CA GLU A 229 3.68 9.51 -1.38
C GLU A 229 4.10 8.24 -2.10
N MET A 230 4.72 8.42 -3.27
CA MET A 230 5.36 7.35 -4.04
C MET A 230 6.76 7.15 -3.49
N PHE A 231 7.07 5.93 -3.07
CA PHE A 231 8.44 5.60 -2.67
C PHE A 231 9.37 5.55 -3.89
N ILE A 232 9.21 4.54 -4.75
CA ILE A 232 10.00 4.35 -5.95
C ILE A 232 9.11 3.75 -7.04
N THR A 233 9.31 4.15 -8.29
CA THR A 233 8.84 3.42 -9.48
C THR A 233 10.01 3.03 -10.35
N ILE A 234 9.90 1.86 -10.99
CA ILE A 234 10.86 1.38 -11.99
C ILE A 234 10.05 0.98 -13.21
N ALA A 235 10.25 1.68 -14.33
CA ALA A 235 9.57 1.42 -15.59
C ALA A 235 10.55 1.67 -16.74
N ASP A 236 10.62 0.76 -17.71
CA ASP A 236 11.48 0.88 -18.90
C ASP A 236 12.95 1.20 -18.58
N GLY A 237 13.47 0.59 -17.50
CA GLY A 237 14.83 0.83 -17.01
C GLY A 237 15.05 2.19 -16.31
N VAL A 238 14.00 2.99 -16.14
CA VAL A 238 14.04 4.29 -15.45
C VAL A 238 13.55 4.13 -14.02
N ILE A 239 14.38 4.55 -13.06
CA ILE A 239 14.04 4.63 -11.64
C ILE A 239 13.59 6.06 -11.33
N SER A 240 12.44 6.23 -10.69
CA SER A 240 11.89 7.53 -10.27
C SER A 240 11.43 7.51 -8.82
N THR A 241 11.52 8.65 -8.14
CA THR A 241 11.00 8.85 -6.77
C THR A 241 10.41 10.26 -6.65
N LYS A 242 9.37 10.43 -5.82
CA LYS A 242 8.70 11.72 -5.59
C LYS A 242 8.60 12.01 -4.09
N PRO A 243 9.72 12.32 -3.43
CA PRO A 243 9.73 12.53 -1.98
C PRO A 243 8.95 13.79 -1.60
N ILE A 244 8.11 13.68 -0.56
CA ILE A 244 7.38 14.80 0.02
C ILE A 244 8.19 15.36 1.19
N LYS A 245 8.51 16.66 1.13
CA LYS A 245 9.14 17.39 2.22
C LYS A 245 8.31 18.62 2.55
N GLY A 246 7.66 18.58 3.71
CA GLY A 246 6.81 19.65 4.21
C GLY A 246 5.34 19.47 3.85
N THR A 247 4.48 19.63 4.84
CA THR A 247 3.02 19.66 4.68
C THR A 247 2.51 20.98 5.24
N ARG A 248 1.62 21.64 4.49
CA ARG A 248 0.86 22.81 4.97
C ARG A 248 -0.63 22.45 4.99
N PRO A 249 -1.39 22.82 6.04
CA PRO A 249 -2.83 22.69 6.01
C PRO A 249 -3.39 23.53 4.86
N ARG A 250 -4.34 22.99 4.09
CA ARG A 250 -5.04 23.81 3.08
C ARG A 250 -5.88 24.87 3.79
N ILE A 251 -5.79 26.11 3.32
CA ILE A 251 -6.63 27.19 3.81
C ILE A 251 -7.90 27.24 2.95
N ARG A 252 -9.07 27.41 3.59
CA ARG A 252 -10.39 27.40 2.92
C ARG A 252 -10.55 28.46 1.81
N LYS A 253 -9.69 29.47 1.76
CA LYS A 253 -9.71 30.52 0.73
C LYS A 253 -8.58 30.34 -0.26
N ALA A 254 -8.93 30.14 -1.53
CA ALA A 254 -7.97 30.01 -2.63
C ALA A 254 -7.02 31.21 -2.77
N SER A 255 -7.40 32.40 -2.29
CA SER A 255 -6.55 33.60 -2.28
C SER A 255 -5.46 33.60 -1.21
N GLU A 256 -5.58 32.75 -0.19
CA GLU A 256 -4.64 32.64 0.94
C GLU A 256 -3.81 31.34 0.88
N ASP A 257 -4.12 30.44 -0.07
CA ASP A 257 -3.48 29.12 -0.28
C ASP A 257 -2.33 29.17 -1.31
N ALA A 258 -2.07 30.33 -1.92
CA ALA A 258 -1.09 30.57 -3.00
C ALA A 258 0.29 31.02 -2.49
#